data_AF-A0A2W5ZM01-F1
#
_entry.id   AF-A0A2W5ZM01-F1
#
_cell.length_a   1.000
_cell.length_b   1.000
_cell.length_c   1.000
_cell.angle_alpha   90.00
_cell.angle_beta   90.00
_cell.angle_gamma   90.00
#
_symmetry.space_group_name_H-M   'P 1'
#
loop_
_entity.id
_entity.type
_entity.pdbx_description
1 polymer ?
#
loop_
_entity_poly.entity_id
_entity_poly.type
_entity_poly.pdbx_seq_one_letter_code
_entity_poly.pdbx_strand_id
1 'polypeptide(L)' 'MVAELLGLQPQGFDGKLRIVRPVLPESIQHFELHGLKVGGGTVDLRFERAPGGRVAPHVLAVQGALKVEFEEAAEQL' A
#
# COMPACT_ATOMS: atom_id res chain seq x y z
N MET A 1 6.54 -6.67 11.52
CA MET A 1 5.51 -7.43 10.77
C MET A 1 5.49 -6.96 9.31
N VAL A 2 5.07 -7.78 8.34
CA VAL A 2 5.11 -7.42 6.89
C VAL A 2 4.34 -6.14 6.54
N ALA A 3 3.26 -5.83 7.26
CA ALA A 3 2.45 -4.63 7.06
C ALA A 3 3.19 -3.32 7.36
N GLU A 4 4.11 -3.32 8.33
CA GLU A 4 4.92 -2.14 8.68
C GLU A 4 5.95 -1.81 7.59
N LEU A 5 6.49 -2.84 6.92
CA LEU A 5 7.42 -2.67 5.81
C LEU A 5 6.74 -2.03 4.59
N LEU A 6 5.48 -2.41 4.32
CA LEU A 6 4.71 -1.89 3.20
C LEU A 6 4.08 -0.52 3.48
N GLY A 7 4.29 0.05 4.67
CA GLY A 7 3.79 1.39 5.00
C GLY A 7 2.26 1.46 5.10
N LEU A 8 1.59 0.33 5.37
CA LEU A 8 0.13 0.26 5.42
C LEU A 8 -0.40 0.89 6.71
N GLN A 9 -1.15 1.98 6.57
CA GLN A 9 -1.81 2.68 7.67
C GLN A 9 -3.34 2.64 7.47
N PRO A 10 -4.02 1.59 7.97
CA PRO A 10 -5.46 1.49 7.89
C PRO A 10 -6.15 2.45 8.86
N GLN A 11 -7.07 3.27 8.36
CA GLN A 11 -7.95 4.15 9.11
C GLN A 11 -9.39 3.64 8.97
N GLY A 12 -9.70 2.56 9.70
CA GLY A 12 -10.96 1.82 9.55
C GLY A 12 -12.24 2.64 9.79
N PHE A 13 -12.21 3.59 10.72
CA PHE A 13 -13.36 4.47 10.99
C PHE A 13 -13.65 5.46 9.86
N ASP A 14 -12.61 5.86 9.11
CA ASP A 14 -12.75 6.81 8.00
C ASP A 14 -12.91 6.10 6.65
N GLY A 15 -12.86 4.76 6.63
CA GLY A 15 -12.87 3.98 5.40
C GLY A 15 -11.67 4.33 4.51
N LYS A 16 -10.51 4.59 5.11
CA LYS A 16 -9.29 5.00 4.40
C LYS A 16 -8.15 4.04 4.64
N LEU A 17 -7.36 3.81 3.60
CA LEU A 17 -6.06 3.15 3.70
C LEU A 17 -5.00 4.10 3.16
N ARG A 18 -4.03 4.46 4.01
CA ARG A 18 -2.86 5.24 3.60
C ARG A 18 -1.68 4.30 3.38
N ILE A 19 -0.92 4.54 2.32
CA ILE A 19 0.32 3.84 2.02
C ILE A 19 1.46 4.85 2.10
N VAL A 20 2.32 4.69 3.10
CA VAL A 20 3.38 5.67 3.43
C VAL A 20 4.74 5.03 3.28
N ARG A 21 5.55 5.50 2.32
CA ARG A 21 6.93 5.03 2.08
C ARG A 21 7.05 3.49 2.09
N PRO A 22 6.38 2.79 1.15
CA PRO A 22 6.46 1.34 1.11
C PRO A 22 7.89 0.89 0.85
N VAL A 23 8.33 -0.14 1.57
CA VAL A 23 9.63 -0.79 1.43
C VAL A 23 9.42 -2.26 1.13
N LEU A 24 10.06 -2.72 0.06
CA LEU A 24 10.15 -4.13 -0.27
C LEU A 24 11.52 -4.66 0.18
N PRO A 25 11.59 -5.87 0.74
CA PRO A 25 12.86 -6.58 0.90
C PRO A 25 13.62 -6.67 -0.43
N GLU A 26 14.95 -6.67 -0.40
CA GLU A 26 15.78 -6.71 -1.63
C GLU A 26 15.55 -7.97 -2.47
N SER A 27 15.19 -9.08 -1.82
CA SER A 27 14.92 -10.36 -2.47
C SER A 27 13.57 -10.41 -3.20
N ILE A 28 12.71 -9.39 -3.05
CA ILE A 28 11.34 -9.37 -3.56
C ILE A 28 11.21 -8.27 -4.63
N GLN A 29 10.85 -8.67 -5.85
CA GLN A 29 10.59 -7.74 -6.96
C GLN A 29 9.15 -7.21 -6.95
N HIS A 30 8.20 -8.07 -6.61
CA HIS A 30 6.80 -7.70 -6.46
C HIS A 30 6.16 -8.42 -5.27
N PHE A 31 5.20 -7.77 -4.63
CA PHE A 31 4.41 -8.33 -3.56
C PHE A 31 2.95 -7.99 -3.75
N GLU A 32 2.08 -8.99 -3.71
CA GLU A 32 0.65 -8.80 -3.83
C GLU A 32 -0.02 -9.12 -2.51
N LEU A 33 -0.98 -8.29 -2.14
CA LEU A 33 -1.77 -8.43 -0.94
C LEU A 33 -3.24 -8.37 -1.33
N HIS A 34 -3.90 -9.51 -1.21
CA HIS A 34 -5.29 -9.71 -1.59
C HIS A 34 -6.18 -9.77 -0.35
N GLY A 35 -7.37 -9.18 -0.43
CA GLY A 35 -8.39 -9.25 0.61
C GLY A 35 -8.12 -8.37 1.83
N LEU A 36 -7.35 -7.28 1.72
CA LEU A 36 -7.09 -6.41 2.86
C LEU A 36 -8.37 -5.70 3.29
N LYS A 37 -8.89 -6.09 4.45
CA LYS A 37 -10.10 -5.48 5.00
C LYS A 37 -9.76 -4.21 5.79
N VAL A 38 -10.40 -3.10 5.44
CA VAL A 38 -10.28 -1.81 6.13
C VAL A 38 -11.68 -1.24 6.37
N GLY A 39 -12.09 -1.22 7.64
CA GLY A 39 -13.45 -0.86 8.00
C GLY A 39 -14.48 -1.78 7.33
N GLY A 40 -15.39 -1.18 6.55
CA GLY A 40 -16.41 -1.89 5.77
C GLY A 40 -16.00 -2.25 4.33
N GLY A 41 -14.78 -1.93 3.90
CA GLY A 41 -14.29 -2.20 2.55
C GLY A 41 -13.12 -3.18 2.50
N THR A 42 -12.81 -3.64 1.30
CA THR A 42 -11.72 -4.58 0.99
C THR A 42 -10.89 -4.04 -0.16
N VAL A 43 -9.56 -4.21 -0.13
CA VAL A 43 -8.67 -3.82 -1.22
C VAL A 43 -7.63 -4.89 -1.53
N ASP A 44 -7.34 -5.04 -2.81
CA ASP A 44 -6.23 -5.82 -3.35
C ASP A 44 -5.15 -4.83 -3.83
N LEU A 45 -3.90 -5.03 -3.39
CA LEU A 45 -2.77 -4.17 -3.67
C LEU A 45 -1.61 -4.97 -4.26
N ARG A 46 -0.86 -4.33 -5.14
CA ARG A 46 0.40 -4.84 -5.68
C ARG A 46 1.49 -3.81 -5.47
N PHE A 47 2.62 -4.23 -4.93
CA PHE A 47 3.81 -3.41 -4.72
C PHE A 47 4.87 -3.92 -5.67
N GLU A 48 5.47 -3.04 -6.46
CA GLU A 48 6.55 -3.40 -7.40
C GLU A 48 7.77 -2.53 -7.16
N ARG A 49 8.95 -3.14 -7.22
CA ARG A 49 10.21 -2.40 -7.16
C ARG A 49 10.43 -1.70 -8.51
N ALA A 50 10.33 -0.38 -8.49
CA ALA A 50 10.65 0.48 -9.61
C ALA A 50 12.19 0.63 -9.77
N PRO A 51 12.65 1.05 -10.97
CA PRO A 51 14.05 1.42 -11.17
C PRO A 51 14.52 2.44 -10.13
N GLY A 52 15.72 2.25 -9.59
CA GLY A 52 16.24 3.10 -8.49
C GLY A 52 15.82 2.66 -7.08
N GLY A 53 15.20 1.47 -6.93
CA GLY A 53 14.93 0.87 -5.63
C GLY A 53 13.69 1.41 -4.91
N ARG A 54 12.95 2.33 -5.54
CA ARG A 54 11.66 2.81 -5.05
C ARG A 54 10.61 1.70 -5.17
N VAL A 55 9.61 1.72 -4.31
CA VAL A 55 8.47 0.80 -4.40
C VAL A 55 7.25 1.57 -4.88
N ALA A 56 6.64 1.09 -5.95
CA ALA A 56 5.42 1.62 -6.52
C ALA A 56 4.23 0.75 -6.07
N PRO A 57 3.30 1.30 -5.27
CA PRO A 57 2.04 0.63 -4.94
C PRO A 57 1.00 0.83 -6.05
N HIS A 58 0.26 -0.23 -6.35
CA HIS A 58 -0.81 -0.29 -7.34
C HIS A 58 -2.05 -0.89 -6.70
N VAL A 59 -3.21 -0.29 -6.96
CA VAL A 59 -4.50 -0.84 -6.54
C VAL A 59 -4.99 -1.77 -7.63
N LEU A 60 -5.22 -3.04 -7.30
CA LEU A 60 -5.74 -4.05 -8.21
C LEU A 60 -7.27 -4.05 -8.21
N ALA A 61 -7.88 -4.02 -7.02
CA ALA A 61 -9.33 -4.00 -6.85
C ALA A 61 -9.71 -3.36 -5.52
N VAL A 62 -10.87 -2.70 -5.49
CA VAL A 62 -11.49 -2.14 -4.28
C VAL A 62 -12.95 -2.56 -4.25
N GLN A 63 -13.40 -3.01 -3.08
CA GLN A 63 -14.78 -3.36 -2.81
C GLN A 63 -15.31 -2.55 -1.62
N GLY A 64 -16.54 -2.05 -1.75
CA GLY A 64 -17.16 -1.20 -0.73
C GLY A 64 -16.65 0.25 -0.75
N ALA A 65 -16.98 1.00 0.30
CA ALA A 65 -16.58 2.40 0.44
C ALA A 65 -15.20 2.49 1.12
N LEU A 66 -14.14 2.23 0.35
CA LEU A 66 -12.75 2.35 0.79
C LEU A 66 -12.01 3.32 -0.14
N LYS A 67 -11.31 4.29 0.46
CA LYS A 67 -10.42 5.22 -0.24
C LYS A 67 -8.97 4.82 0.02
N VAL A 68 -8.17 4.78 -1.04
CA VAL A 68 -6.73 4.49 -0.97
C VAL A 68 -5.98 5.77 -1.29
N GLU A 69 -5.08 6.17 -0.39
CA GLU A 69 -4.26 7.38 -0.51
C GLU A 69 -2.78 6.99 -0.46
N PHE A 70 -2.00 7.54 -1.39
CA PHE A 70 -0.56 7.32 -1.47
C PHE A 70 0.14 8.57 -0.95
N GLU A 71 0.98 8.40 0.06
CA GLU A 71 1.91 9.46 0.45
C GLU A 71 3.19 9.24 -0.35
N GLU A 72 3.38 10.06 -1.40
CA GLU A 72 4.66 10.13 -2.07
C GLU A 72 5.69 10.53 -1.02
N ALA A 73 6.75 9.73 -0.89
CA ALA A 73 7.89 10.12 -0.08
C ALA A 73 8.34 11.46 -0.63
N ALA A 74 8.03 12.55 0.08
CA ALA A 74 8.41 13.89 -0.32
C ALA A 74 9.88 13.86 -0.73
N GLU A 75 10.13 14.06 -2.02
CA GLU A 75 11.47 14.28 -2.54
C GLU A 75 11.89 15.60 -1.89
N GLN A 76 12.63 15.49 -0.78
CA GLN A 76 13.17 16.66 -0.10
C GLN A 76 14.26 17.21 -1.01
N LEU A 77 13.91 18.36 -1.60
CA LEU A 77 14.76 19.30 -2.35
C LEU A 77 16.18 19.45 -1.76
#